data_AF-A0A2H5WU12-F1
#
_entry.id   AF-A0A2H5WU12-F1
#
_cell.length_a   1.000
_cell.length_b   1.000
_cell.length_c   1.000
_cell.angle_alpha   90.00
_cell.angle_beta   90.00
_cell.angle_gamma   90.00
#
_symmetry.space_group_name_H-M   'P 1'
#
loop_
_entity.id
_entity.type
_entity.pdbx_description
1 polymer ?
#
loop_
_entity_poly.entity_id
_entity_poly.type
_entity_poly.pdbx_seq_one_letter_code
_entity_poly.pdbx_strand_id
1 'polypeptide(L)'
;MRVACVGVVLALYSAWTYAQVTTTIGNGVTGDGSLLVPVDELGAWYVNFNTGAGGDLYDPVGFTVPGTPTFATGTYLFVGTSYREALVEEPTWAQSWDDTSLTHSVTSSLTAFDYAYNDGVPDTAKSGYDVTSGDGVVNLHIDLTTAVRRPAYVVQVYRITNNASTSINFKLYRTWDMDLVWDFNFENDQVCGGTFGGQGYASQGEEGIPEITFSLSSLNPISCYVGSKRTYVVDPNDPSCPVMGYGTDFQEWNAYGVPSCWCNFVAYFGTGPGCSSSGAFGDGHIGVEVPVSLAAGATTEVVFVHTYGSGTPALCNLADVNTDGVVDDADLLEILFAFGNTAPNADVDTNFDGVVDDADLLNVLFNFGSSC
;
A
#
# COMPACT_ATOMS: atom_id res chain seq x y z
N MET A 1 31.31 -37.14 -42.02
CA MET A 1 31.38 -36.67 -40.63
C MET A 1 30.98 -35.19 -40.65
N ARG A 2 29.69 -34.91 -40.48
CA ARG A 2 29.14 -33.53 -40.50
C ARG A 2 28.93 -33.14 -39.05
N VAL A 3 29.67 -32.11 -38.60
CA VAL A 3 29.44 -31.47 -37.31
C VAL A 3 28.19 -30.60 -37.47
N ALA A 4 27.13 -30.94 -36.73
CA ALA A 4 25.96 -30.10 -36.61
C ALA A 4 26.26 -29.03 -35.54
N CYS A 5 26.40 -27.77 -35.96
CA CYS A 5 26.31 -26.65 -35.04
C CYS A 5 24.85 -26.55 -34.58
N VAL A 6 24.59 -26.94 -33.33
CA VAL A 6 23.34 -26.61 -32.63
C VAL A 6 23.42 -25.11 -32.31
N GLY A 7 22.73 -24.30 -33.11
CA GLY A 7 22.48 -22.92 -32.76
C GLY A 7 21.55 -22.88 -31.57
N VAL A 8 22.08 -22.57 -30.38
CA VAL A 8 21.27 -22.18 -29.23
C VAL A 8 20.65 -20.83 -29.60
N VAL A 9 19.36 -20.83 -29.91
CA VAL A 9 18.57 -19.60 -29.92
C VAL A 9 18.46 -19.19 -28.45
N LEU A 10 19.35 -18.30 -27.99
CA LEU A 10 19.06 -17.50 -26.81
C LEU A 10 17.87 -16.62 -27.19
N ALA A 11 16.68 -16.98 -26.70
CA ALA A 11 15.61 -16.02 -26.59
C ALA A 11 16.12 -14.91 -25.67
N LEU A 12 16.45 -13.76 -26.25
CA LEU A 12 16.62 -12.53 -25.49
C LEU A 12 15.24 -12.20 -24.94
N TYR A 13 15.02 -12.53 -23.66
CA TYR A 13 13.87 -12.06 -22.91
C TYR A 13 13.96 -10.52 -22.88
N SER A 14 13.09 -9.84 -23.62
CA SER A 14 12.92 -8.40 -23.45
C SER A 14 12.25 -8.19 -22.11
N ALA A 15 12.99 -7.72 -21.11
CA ALA A 15 12.39 -7.16 -19.90
C ALA A 15 11.37 -6.09 -20.33
N TRP A 16 10.17 -6.13 -19.79
CA TRP A 16 9.19 -5.06 -19.99
C TRP A 16 9.80 -3.80 -19.37
N THR A 17 10.22 -2.85 -20.20
CA THR A 17 10.60 -1.53 -19.74
C THR A 17 9.32 -0.70 -19.70
N TYR A 18 8.60 -0.72 -18.59
CA TYR A 18 7.56 0.28 -18.34
C TYR A 18 8.25 1.64 -18.24
N ALA A 19 7.65 2.67 -18.83
CA ALA A 19 8.16 4.03 -18.73
C ALA A 19 7.85 4.57 -17.32
N GLN A 20 8.70 4.25 -16.34
CA GLN A 20 8.57 4.83 -15.01
C GLN A 20 8.86 6.33 -15.09
N VAL A 21 7.84 7.15 -14.83
CA VAL A 21 8.04 8.57 -14.54
C VAL A 21 8.44 8.64 -13.08
N THR A 22 9.61 9.19 -12.79
CA THR A 22 10.02 9.40 -11.40
C THR A 22 9.48 10.74 -10.91
N THR A 23 8.86 10.74 -9.74
CA THR A 23 8.41 11.96 -9.05
C THR A 23 9.16 12.11 -7.74
N THR A 24 9.37 13.35 -7.30
CA THR A 24 9.98 13.65 -6.01
C THR A 24 8.85 13.91 -5.01
N ILE A 25 8.87 13.23 -3.86
CA ILE A 25 7.86 13.40 -2.81
C ILE A 25 8.49 13.69 -1.44
N GLY A 26 7.79 14.38 -0.55
CA GLY A 26 8.33 14.77 0.75
C GLY A 26 7.25 14.83 1.83
N ASN A 27 7.65 14.68 3.09
CA ASN A 27 6.76 14.78 4.25
C ASN A 27 6.88 16.12 5.00
N GLY A 28 7.65 17.08 4.47
CA GLY A 28 7.84 18.41 5.07
C GLY A 28 8.57 18.43 6.43
N VAL A 29 9.19 17.33 6.85
CA VAL A 29 9.95 17.28 8.11
C VAL A 29 11.33 17.90 7.91
N THR A 30 11.70 18.86 8.78
CA THR A 30 12.98 19.57 8.66
C THR A 30 14.16 18.62 8.84
N GLY A 31 15.01 18.51 7.81
CA GLY A 31 16.16 17.61 7.80
C GLY A 31 15.85 16.23 7.22
N ASP A 32 14.59 15.96 6.90
CA ASP A 32 14.18 14.82 6.08
C ASP A 32 14.43 15.13 4.60
N GLY A 33 14.76 14.10 3.83
CA GLY A 33 15.01 14.22 2.40
C GLY A 33 13.71 14.37 1.60
N SER A 34 13.84 14.36 0.28
CA SER A 34 12.71 13.98 -0.57
C SER A 34 12.76 12.47 -0.83
N LEU A 35 11.89 11.93 -1.67
CA LEU A 35 11.98 10.58 -2.20
C LEU A 35 11.68 10.59 -3.69
N LEU A 36 12.61 10.07 -4.49
CA LEU A 36 12.40 9.79 -5.89
C LEU A 36 11.60 8.48 -6.05
N VAL A 37 10.30 8.61 -6.22
CA VAL A 37 9.38 7.48 -6.38
C VAL A 37 9.13 7.19 -7.86
N PRO A 38 9.35 5.95 -8.33
CA PRO A 38 8.84 5.55 -9.62
C PRO A 38 7.31 5.49 -9.59
N VAL A 39 6.70 5.93 -10.67
CA VAL A 39 5.25 5.87 -10.84
C VAL A 39 4.97 4.93 -12.00
N ASP A 40 4.02 4.03 -11.79
CA ASP A 40 3.52 3.17 -12.84
C ASP A 40 2.61 3.93 -13.83
N GLU A 41 2.12 3.23 -14.85
CA GLU A 41 1.26 3.84 -15.85
C GLU A 41 -0.14 4.19 -15.33
N LEU A 42 -0.63 3.52 -14.29
CA LEU A 42 -1.89 3.81 -13.60
C LEU A 42 -1.79 5.07 -12.72
N GLY A 43 -0.59 5.59 -12.52
CA GLY A 43 -0.32 6.74 -11.67
C GLY A 43 -0.22 6.38 -10.19
N ALA A 44 -0.08 5.10 -9.85
CA ALA A 44 0.21 4.71 -8.49
C ALA A 44 1.69 4.94 -8.16
N TRP A 45 1.90 5.58 -7.01
CA TRP A 45 3.23 5.76 -6.46
C TRP A 45 3.76 4.44 -5.91
N TYR A 46 4.93 4.05 -6.39
CA TYR A 46 5.68 2.95 -5.85
C TYR A 46 6.40 3.39 -4.57
N VAL A 47 5.84 3.08 -3.41
CA VAL A 47 6.40 3.61 -2.16
C VAL A 47 7.58 2.75 -1.70
N ASN A 48 8.74 2.93 -2.34
CA ASN A 48 10.02 2.31 -1.99
C ASN A 48 11.06 3.39 -1.68
N PHE A 49 11.73 3.27 -0.53
CA PHE A 49 12.80 4.16 -0.11
C PHE A 49 14.16 3.61 -0.58
N ASN A 50 14.81 4.26 -1.56
CA ASN A 50 16.13 3.86 -2.06
C ASN A 50 17.25 4.82 -1.60
N THR A 51 18.33 4.29 -1.04
CA THR A 51 19.52 5.09 -0.64
C THR A 51 20.49 5.27 -1.81
N GLY A 52 20.35 6.36 -2.55
CA GLY A 52 21.33 6.81 -3.56
C GLY A 52 22.10 8.04 -3.10
N ALA A 53 23.30 8.28 -3.65
CA ALA A 53 24.22 9.37 -3.28
C ALA A 53 23.75 10.80 -3.63
N GLY A 54 22.44 11.02 -3.69
CA GLY A 54 21.82 12.31 -3.95
C GLY A 54 20.37 12.31 -3.51
N GLY A 55 20.13 12.65 -2.24
CA GLY A 55 18.94 13.40 -1.84
C GLY A 55 17.98 12.76 -0.84
N ASP A 56 17.93 11.43 -0.76
CA ASP A 56 16.79 10.76 -0.12
C ASP A 56 17.30 9.65 0.84
N LEU A 57 17.12 9.86 2.14
CA LEU A 57 17.50 8.94 3.23
C LEU A 57 16.33 8.94 4.23
N TYR A 58 15.55 7.85 4.28
CA TYR A 58 14.97 7.46 5.57
C TYR A 58 16.15 6.91 6.37
N ASP A 59 16.76 7.78 7.19
CA ASP A 59 17.79 7.42 8.17
C ASP A 59 17.07 7.13 9.49
N PRO A 60 16.59 5.89 9.72
CA PRO A 60 16.04 5.54 11.01
C PRO A 60 17.13 5.78 12.04
N VAL A 61 16.82 6.58 13.06
CA VAL A 61 17.79 7.06 14.05
C VAL A 61 18.67 5.91 14.55
N GLY A 62 19.93 5.86 14.10
CA GLY A 62 20.91 4.86 14.52
C GLY A 62 21.46 3.92 13.45
N PHE A 63 21.09 4.04 12.17
CA PHE A 63 21.54 3.12 11.10
C PHE A 63 22.56 3.75 10.15
N THR A 64 23.75 3.14 10.00
CA THR A 64 24.89 3.77 9.30
C THR A 64 25.39 3.01 8.06
N VAL A 65 24.62 2.06 7.53
CA VAL A 65 25.08 1.21 6.42
C VAL A 65 24.49 1.67 5.07
N PRO A 66 25.32 1.99 4.06
CA PRO A 66 24.82 2.29 2.71
C PRO A 66 24.25 1.04 2.03
N GLY A 67 23.01 1.10 1.52
CA GLY A 67 22.41 0.06 0.66
C GLY A 67 21.22 -0.72 1.24
N THR A 68 20.26 -0.06 1.90
CA THR A 68 19.09 -0.71 2.55
C THR A 68 17.86 0.19 2.43
N PRO A 69 16.60 -0.30 2.31
CA PRO A 69 16.07 -1.59 1.85
C PRO A 69 15.44 -1.52 0.44
N THR A 70 15.08 -2.67 -0.16
CA THR A 70 14.21 -2.72 -1.35
C THR A 70 12.84 -3.29 -0.96
N PHE A 71 11.78 -2.59 -1.36
CA PHE A 71 10.40 -2.99 -1.06
C PHE A 71 9.64 -3.26 -2.33
N ALA A 72 8.71 -4.22 -2.29
CA ALA A 72 7.67 -4.44 -3.28
C ALA A 72 6.28 -4.15 -2.67
N THR A 73 5.44 -3.38 -3.35
CA THR A 73 4.15 -2.88 -2.83
C THR A 73 2.99 -3.04 -3.83
N GLY A 74 2.20 -4.10 -3.71
CA GLY A 74 1.08 -4.36 -4.63
C GLY A 74 -0.28 -3.93 -4.08
N THR A 75 -1.15 -3.41 -4.96
CA THR A 75 -2.60 -3.42 -4.71
C THR A 75 -3.28 -4.27 -5.76
N TYR A 76 -4.08 -5.24 -5.34
CA TYR A 76 -4.73 -6.18 -6.24
C TYR A 76 -6.24 -6.12 -6.11
N LEU A 77 -6.94 -6.09 -7.24
CA LEU A 77 -8.38 -6.22 -7.35
C LEU A 77 -8.73 -7.69 -7.61
N PHE A 78 -9.68 -8.23 -6.87
CA PHE A 78 -10.23 -9.57 -7.11
C PHE A 78 -11.75 -9.50 -7.21
N VAL A 79 -12.32 -10.02 -8.30
CA VAL A 79 -13.78 -10.10 -8.50
C VAL A 79 -14.18 -11.56 -8.65
N GLY A 80 -14.87 -12.08 -7.62
CA GLY A 80 -15.28 -13.47 -7.56
C GLY A 80 -14.09 -14.41 -7.64
N THR A 81 -14.15 -15.39 -8.54
CA THR A 81 -13.07 -16.35 -8.81
C THR A 81 -12.68 -16.36 -10.28
N SER A 82 -12.90 -15.24 -10.98
CA SER A 82 -12.80 -15.17 -12.43
C SER A 82 -11.93 -14.00 -12.90
N TYR A 83 -11.94 -12.90 -12.16
CA TYR A 83 -11.22 -11.69 -12.56
C TYR A 83 -10.27 -11.23 -11.48
N ARG A 84 -9.07 -10.83 -11.89
CA ARG A 84 -8.13 -10.12 -11.03
C ARG A 84 -7.30 -9.15 -11.84
N GLU A 85 -6.82 -8.11 -11.19
CA GLU A 85 -5.99 -7.07 -11.80
C GLU A 85 -5.01 -6.52 -10.75
N ALA A 86 -3.78 -6.25 -11.15
CA ALA A 86 -2.87 -5.43 -10.35
C ALA A 86 -3.21 -3.95 -10.60
N LEU A 87 -3.56 -3.23 -9.54
CA LEU A 87 -3.83 -1.79 -9.58
C LEU A 87 -2.58 -0.95 -9.25
N VAL A 88 -1.45 -1.62 -9.05
CA VAL A 88 -0.10 -1.06 -8.96
C VAL A 88 0.84 -2.04 -9.65
N GLU A 89 1.64 -1.59 -10.61
CA GLU A 89 2.63 -2.44 -11.29
C GLU A 89 4.01 -2.38 -10.62
N GLU A 90 4.52 -3.54 -10.24
CA GLU A 90 5.86 -3.73 -9.68
C GLU A 90 6.94 -3.80 -10.78
N PRO A 91 8.13 -3.20 -10.60
CA PRO A 91 9.19 -3.30 -11.58
C PRO A 91 9.76 -4.72 -11.72
N THR A 92 9.42 -5.39 -12.83
CA THR A 92 10.25 -6.37 -13.58
C THR A 92 10.71 -7.69 -12.95
N TRP A 93 10.37 -8.06 -11.71
CA TRP A 93 10.96 -9.29 -11.15
C TRP A 93 10.41 -10.64 -11.65
N ALA A 94 9.22 -10.71 -12.25
CA ALA A 94 8.82 -11.92 -13.00
C ALA A 94 7.74 -11.66 -14.07
N GLN A 95 7.97 -12.18 -15.28
CA GLN A 95 7.10 -12.08 -16.46
C GLN A 95 5.89 -13.03 -16.49
N SER A 96 5.44 -13.61 -15.37
CA SER A 96 4.66 -14.85 -15.41
C SER A 96 3.15 -14.76 -15.18
N TRP A 97 2.53 -13.57 -15.14
CA TRP A 97 1.10 -13.48 -14.77
C TRP A 97 0.32 -12.52 -15.65
N ASP A 98 0.30 -12.78 -16.96
CA ASP A 98 -0.64 -12.17 -17.91
C ASP A 98 -2.08 -12.66 -17.62
N ASP A 99 -2.66 -12.23 -16.51
CA ASP A 99 -4.11 -12.34 -16.34
C ASP A 99 -4.77 -11.32 -17.26
N THR A 100 -5.36 -11.82 -18.35
CA THR A 100 -6.05 -11.00 -19.35
C THR A 100 -7.55 -10.95 -19.12
N SER A 101 -8.02 -11.38 -17.95
CA SER A 101 -9.44 -11.32 -17.59
C SER A 101 -9.95 -9.90 -17.43
N LEU A 102 -9.06 -8.97 -17.05
CA LEU A 102 -9.32 -7.54 -16.95
C LEU A 102 -8.36 -6.75 -17.85
N THR A 103 -8.77 -5.54 -18.17
CA THR A 103 -8.00 -4.55 -18.92
C THR A 103 -8.15 -3.23 -18.22
N HIS A 104 -7.03 -2.55 -17.99
CA HIS A 104 -7.02 -1.20 -17.45
C HIS A 104 -6.74 -0.15 -18.55
N SER A 105 -7.23 1.06 -18.35
CA SER A 105 -6.90 2.19 -19.24
C SER A 105 -6.86 3.50 -18.49
N VAL A 106 -5.74 4.22 -18.61
CA VAL A 106 -5.55 5.54 -18.00
C VAL A 106 -6.51 6.56 -18.60
N THR A 107 -7.34 7.16 -17.77
CA THR A 107 -8.28 8.23 -18.15
C THR A 107 -7.76 9.61 -17.80
N SER A 108 -6.93 9.71 -16.76
CA SER A 108 -6.22 10.92 -16.35
C SER A 108 -4.81 10.57 -15.91
N SER A 109 -3.82 11.17 -16.57
CA SER A 109 -2.41 10.99 -16.24
C SER A 109 -2.12 11.50 -14.83
N LEU A 110 -1.12 10.89 -14.19
CA LEU A 110 -0.64 11.34 -12.90
C LEU A 110 -0.34 12.84 -12.88
N THR A 111 -0.89 13.52 -11.88
CA THR A 111 -0.52 14.89 -11.53
C THR A 111 -0.12 14.93 -10.07
N ALA A 112 1.05 15.49 -9.78
CA ALA A 112 1.58 15.66 -8.43
C ALA A 112 1.49 17.13 -7.99
N PHE A 113 1.23 17.35 -6.71
CA PHE A 113 0.95 18.65 -6.11
C PHE A 113 1.66 18.78 -4.75
N ASP A 114 2.15 19.98 -4.44
CA ASP A 114 2.53 20.41 -3.10
C ASP A 114 1.29 21.05 -2.47
N TYR A 115 0.58 20.29 -1.64
CA TYR A 115 -0.66 20.72 -0.98
C TYR A 115 -0.40 21.10 0.47
N ALA A 116 0.42 20.33 1.18
CA ALA A 116 0.50 20.39 2.63
C ALA A 116 1.54 21.41 3.13
N TYR A 117 2.79 21.34 2.68
CA TYR A 117 3.91 21.89 3.45
C TYR A 117 4.55 23.15 2.87
N ASN A 118 4.27 23.52 1.61
CA ASN A 118 4.83 24.71 0.98
C ASN A 118 6.37 24.70 0.98
N ASP A 119 6.93 23.52 0.79
CA ASP A 119 8.37 23.26 0.69
C ASP A 119 8.82 23.11 -0.77
N GLY A 120 7.89 23.17 -1.72
CA GLY A 120 8.15 23.00 -3.15
C GLY A 120 8.32 21.54 -3.55
N VAL A 121 8.00 20.59 -2.67
CA VAL A 121 8.06 19.15 -2.91
C VAL A 121 6.63 18.60 -2.97
N PRO A 122 6.24 17.92 -4.06
CA PRO A 122 4.92 17.29 -4.12
C PRO A 122 4.67 16.30 -2.98
N ASP A 123 3.60 16.48 -2.22
CA ASP A 123 3.20 15.59 -1.13
C ASP A 123 1.89 14.85 -1.44
N THR A 124 1.21 15.22 -2.53
CA THR A 124 -0.06 14.65 -2.95
C THR A 124 -0.02 14.37 -4.45
N ALA A 125 -0.54 13.23 -4.91
CA ALA A 125 -0.79 13.01 -6.32
C ALA A 125 -2.13 12.35 -6.59
N LYS A 126 -2.61 12.60 -7.79
CA LYS A 126 -3.88 12.10 -8.30
C LYS A 126 -3.70 11.51 -9.69
N SER A 127 -4.39 10.41 -9.94
CA SER A 127 -4.54 9.79 -11.26
C SER A 127 -5.93 9.16 -11.38
N GLY A 128 -6.28 8.74 -12.58
CA GLY A 128 -7.53 8.04 -12.80
C GLY A 128 -7.44 7.07 -13.97
N TYR A 129 -8.13 5.95 -13.82
CA TYR A 129 -8.11 4.85 -14.78
C TYR A 129 -9.39 4.02 -14.68
N ASP A 130 -9.73 3.36 -15.78
CA ASP A 130 -10.82 2.39 -15.83
C ASP A 130 -10.25 0.96 -15.72
N VAL A 131 -11.01 0.05 -15.12
CA VAL A 131 -10.75 -1.40 -15.10
C VAL A 131 -11.99 -2.13 -15.63
N THR A 132 -11.83 -2.90 -16.69
CA THR A 132 -12.96 -3.49 -17.44
C THR A 132 -12.73 -4.95 -17.78
N SER A 133 -13.80 -5.76 -17.84
CA SER A 133 -13.78 -7.11 -18.39
C SER A 133 -14.40 -7.16 -19.79
N GLY A 134 -13.93 -8.06 -20.64
CA GLY A 134 -14.44 -8.20 -22.03
C GLY A 134 -15.92 -8.60 -22.13
N ASP A 135 -16.49 -9.18 -21.07
CA ASP A 135 -17.91 -9.54 -20.96
C ASP A 135 -18.75 -8.45 -20.27
N GLY A 136 -18.14 -7.35 -19.81
CA GLY A 136 -18.82 -6.21 -19.18
C GLY A 136 -19.33 -6.45 -17.76
N VAL A 137 -18.95 -7.55 -17.12
CA VAL A 137 -19.24 -7.82 -15.69
C VAL A 137 -18.51 -6.84 -14.80
N VAL A 138 -17.24 -6.55 -15.11
CA VAL A 138 -16.43 -5.55 -14.43
C VAL A 138 -16.36 -4.31 -15.32
N ASN A 139 -16.76 -3.18 -14.76
CA ASN A 139 -16.58 -1.86 -15.35
C ASN A 139 -16.48 -0.85 -14.22
N LEU A 140 -15.26 -0.62 -13.75
CA LEU A 140 -14.95 0.25 -12.64
C LEU A 140 -14.17 1.46 -13.15
N HIS A 141 -14.55 2.65 -12.71
CA HIS A 141 -13.71 3.84 -12.80
C HIS A 141 -13.06 4.08 -11.44
N ILE A 142 -11.77 4.39 -11.42
CA ILE A 142 -11.00 4.59 -10.20
C ILE A 142 -10.29 5.93 -10.29
N ASP A 143 -10.57 6.83 -9.35
CA ASP A 143 -9.71 7.96 -9.04
C ASP A 143 -8.80 7.56 -7.87
N LEU A 144 -7.49 7.58 -8.10
CA LEU A 144 -6.48 7.28 -7.08
C LEU A 144 -5.89 8.58 -6.55
N THR A 145 -5.96 8.78 -5.24
CA THR A 145 -5.17 9.81 -4.54
C THR A 145 -4.13 9.13 -3.66
N THR A 146 -2.88 9.58 -3.75
CA THR A 146 -1.81 9.21 -2.81
C THR A 146 -1.32 10.48 -2.12
N ALA A 147 -1.24 10.47 -0.79
CA ALA A 147 -0.80 11.61 0.00
C ALA A 147 0.21 11.18 1.07
N VAL A 148 1.31 11.91 1.20
CA VAL A 148 2.36 11.71 2.21
C VAL A 148 2.17 12.74 3.31
N ARG A 149 2.12 12.29 4.57
CA ARG A 149 1.83 13.13 5.71
C ARG A 149 2.74 12.86 6.92
N ARG A 150 2.78 13.82 7.84
CA ARG A 150 3.53 13.74 9.11
C ARG A 150 2.72 12.97 10.16
N PRO A 151 3.35 12.27 11.12
CA PRO A 151 4.79 12.22 11.38
C PRO A 151 5.57 11.36 10.38
N ALA A 152 4.97 10.32 9.81
CA ALA A 152 5.50 9.57 8.65
C ALA A 152 4.45 8.52 8.20
N TYR A 153 3.45 8.94 7.44
CA TYR A 153 2.49 8.00 6.85
C TYR A 153 2.14 8.37 5.41
N VAL A 154 1.69 7.36 4.66
CA VAL A 154 1.11 7.52 3.32
C VAL A 154 -0.33 7.04 3.36
N VAL A 155 -1.20 7.80 2.70
CA VAL A 155 -2.61 7.44 2.48
C VAL A 155 -2.81 7.19 1.01
N GLN A 156 -3.45 6.06 0.68
CA GLN A 156 -3.92 5.76 -0.67
C GLN A 156 -5.44 5.65 -0.65
N VAL A 157 -6.11 6.59 -1.32
CA VAL A 157 -7.57 6.62 -1.48
C VAL A 157 -7.92 6.14 -2.87
N TYR A 158 -8.56 4.98 -2.94
CA TYR A 158 -9.17 4.46 -4.16
C TYR A 158 -10.65 4.85 -4.14
N ARG A 159 -11.02 5.90 -4.89
CA ARG A 159 -12.41 6.27 -5.11
C ARG A 159 -12.93 5.52 -6.32
N ILE A 160 -13.79 4.54 -6.08
CA ILE A 160 -14.18 3.51 -7.06
C ILE A 160 -15.65 3.71 -7.41
N THR A 161 -15.94 3.88 -8.70
CA THR A 161 -17.31 3.97 -9.23
C THR A 161 -17.63 2.74 -10.07
N ASN A 162 -18.74 2.07 -9.78
CA ASN A 162 -19.21 0.95 -10.59
C ASN A 162 -20.06 1.44 -11.75
N ASN A 163 -19.48 1.45 -12.95
CA ASN A 163 -20.13 1.81 -14.20
C ASN A 163 -20.83 0.63 -14.90
N ALA A 164 -20.77 -0.58 -14.32
CA ALA A 164 -21.52 -1.72 -14.83
C ALA A 164 -23.03 -1.56 -14.54
N SER A 165 -23.83 -2.32 -15.27
CA SER A 165 -25.29 -2.32 -15.12
C SER A 165 -25.79 -3.12 -13.91
N THR A 166 -24.89 -3.82 -13.20
CA THR A 166 -25.23 -4.69 -12.06
C THR A 166 -24.34 -4.40 -10.87
N SER A 167 -24.79 -4.76 -9.68
CA SER A 167 -23.96 -4.71 -8.47
C SER A 167 -22.76 -5.65 -8.59
N ILE A 168 -21.63 -5.22 -8.04
CA ILE A 168 -20.38 -5.98 -8.04
C ILE A 168 -19.90 -6.19 -6.61
N ASN A 169 -19.33 -7.36 -6.35
CA ASN A 169 -18.58 -7.63 -5.12
C ASN A 169 -17.14 -7.90 -5.50
N PHE A 170 -16.22 -7.21 -4.86
CA PHE A 170 -14.80 -7.37 -5.09
C PHE A 170 -14.02 -7.22 -3.80
N LYS A 171 -12.74 -7.55 -3.86
CA LYS A 171 -11.78 -7.35 -2.78
C LYS A 171 -10.63 -6.53 -3.31
N LEU A 172 -10.21 -5.52 -2.55
CA LEU A 172 -8.89 -4.93 -2.72
C LEU A 172 -7.95 -5.53 -1.70
N TYR A 173 -6.80 -6.00 -2.14
CA TYR A 173 -5.75 -6.49 -1.28
C TYR A 173 -4.51 -5.64 -1.46
N ARG A 174 -4.09 -4.93 -0.41
CA ARG A 174 -2.83 -4.21 -0.37
C ARG A 174 -1.80 -5.10 0.33
N THR A 175 -0.62 -5.20 -0.25
CA THR A 175 0.47 -6.01 0.30
C THR A 175 1.77 -5.25 0.24
N TRP A 176 2.61 -5.51 1.23
CA TRP A 176 3.98 -5.06 1.29
C TRP A 176 4.88 -6.25 1.53
N ASP A 177 5.93 -6.26 0.73
CA ASP A 177 7.06 -7.11 0.92
C ASP A 177 8.26 -6.25 1.24
N MET A 178 8.91 -6.58 2.34
CA MET A 178 9.99 -5.78 2.88
C MET A 178 11.21 -6.69 3.02
N ASP A 179 11.93 -6.85 1.92
CA ASP A 179 13.24 -7.52 1.86
C ASP A 179 14.28 -6.59 2.52
N LEU A 180 14.19 -6.55 3.85
CA LEU A 180 14.89 -5.59 4.66
C LEU A 180 16.27 -6.12 5.05
N VAL A 181 17.33 -5.44 4.61
CA VAL A 181 18.69 -5.76 5.05
C VAL A 181 18.96 -5.09 6.41
N TRP A 182 18.56 -5.70 7.51
CA TRP A 182 18.90 -5.18 8.83
C TRP A 182 20.15 -5.89 9.37
N ASP A 183 21.20 -5.14 9.73
CA ASP A 183 22.47 -5.69 10.21
C ASP A 183 23.13 -6.70 9.24
N PHE A 184 22.94 -6.52 7.93
CA PHE A 184 23.35 -7.45 6.86
C PHE A 184 22.63 -8.81 6.91
N ASN A 185 21.44 -8.87 7.51
CA ASN A 185 20.60 -10.03 7.60
C ASN A 185 19.19 -9.72 7.08
N PHE A 186 18.66 -10.59 6.23
CA PHE A 186 17.29 -10.50 5.68
C PHE A 186 16.33 -11.46 6.38
N GLU A 187 16.82 -12.15 7.41
CA GLU A 187 16.23 -13.41 7.88
C GLU A 187 15.61 -13.30 9.28
N ASN A 188 15.67 -12.12 9.90
CA ASN A 188 15.17 -11.87 11.25
C ASN A 188 13.99 -10.90 11.32
N ASP A 189 13.38 -10.51 10.18
CA ASP A 189 12.28 -9.55 10.25
C ASP A 189 11.17 -10.09 11.15
N GLN A 190 10.69 -9.23 12.01
CA GLN A 190 9.51 -9.45 12.78
C GLN A 190 8.28 -9.19 11.90
N VAL A 191 7.32 -10.11 11.91
CA VAL A 191 5.97 -9.84 11.42
C VAL A 191 4.99 -9.86 12.58
N CYS A 192 4.06 -8.92 12.57
CA CYS A 192 3.01 -8.81 13.55
C CYS A 192 1.65 -8.60 12.90
N GLY A 193 0.63 -8.72 13.72
CA GLY A 193 -0.69 -8.19 13.43
C GLY A 193 -1.42 -7.82 14.70
N GLY A 194 -2.48 -7.05 14.55
CA GLY A 194 -3.24 -6.54 15.69
C GLY A 194 -4.49 -5.81 15.25
N THR A 195 -5.03 -5.01 16.17
CA THR A 195 -6.18 -4.13 15.92
C THR A 195 -5.86 -2.70 16.36
N PHE A 196 -6.30 -1.72 15.58
CA PHE A 196 -6.16 -0.28 15.83
C PHE A 196 -7.46 0.41 15.39
N GLY A 197 -8.15 1.13 16.27
CA GLY A 197 -9.48 1.69 15.97
C GLY A 197 -10.52 0.65 15.61
N GLY A 198 -10.38 -0.56 16.17
CA GLY A 198 -11.23 -1.71 15.84
C GLY A 198 -10.95 -2.33 14.47
N GLN A 199 -10.07 -1.76 13.65
CA GLN A 199 -9.63 -2.34 12.38
C GLN A 199 -8.41 -3.20 12.57
N GLY A 200 -8.32 -4.31 11.85
CA GLY A 200 -7.09 -5.10 11.87
C GLY A 200 -5.95 -4.40 11.14
N TYR A 201 -4.72 -4.75 11.48
CA TYR A 201 -3.53 -4.30 10.76
C TYR A 201 -2.47 -5.40 10.80
N ALA A 202 -1.53 -5.33 9.87
CA ALA A 202 -0.29 -6.11 9.90
C ALA A 202 0.90 -5.16 9.95
N SER A 203 2.02 -5.60 10.54
CA SER A 203 3.24 -4.82 10.57
C SER A 203 4.46 -5.70 10.35
N GLN A 204 5.52 -5.11 9.82
CA GLN A 204 6.80 -5.76 9.59
C GLN A 204 7.93 -4.82 9.98
N GLY A 205 9.01 -5.35 10.53
CA GLY A 205 10.15 -4.57 10.98
C GLY A 205 11.17 -5.47 11.65
N GLU A 206 11.87 -4.94 12.65
CA GLU A 206 12.83 -5.70 13.45
C GLU A 206 12.42 -5.79 14.90
N GLU A 207 12.77 -6.90 15.54
CA GLU A 207 12.45 -7.12 16.94
C GLU A 207 13.13 -6.06 17.81
N GLY A 208 12.31 -5.21 18.44
CA GLY A 208 12.80 -4.20 19.37
C GLY A 208 13.36 -2.93 18.72
N ILE A 209 13.16 -2.74 17.41
CA ILE A 209 13.60 -1.54 16.68
C ILE A 209 12.39 -0.87 15.99
N PRO A 210 11.55 -0.14 16.74
CA PRO A 210 10.31 0.46 16.22
C PRO A 210 10.56 1.46 15.09
N GLU A 211 11.71 2.14 15.07
CA GLU A 211 12.09 3.14 14.07
C GLU A 211 12.18 2.57 12.64
N ILE A 212 12.27 1.24 12.51
CA ILE A 212 12.33 0.53 11.24
C ILE A 212 11.18 -0.46 11.08
N THR A 213 10.12 -0.23 11.83
CA THR A 213 8.89 -0.99 11.72
C THR A 213 7.88 -0.20 10.89
N PHE A 214 7.10 -0.92 10.12
CA PHE A 214 6.11 -0.38 9.23
C PHE A 214 4.81 -1.13 9.44
N SER A 215 3.69 -0.42 9.38
CA SER A 215 2.38 -1.03 9.50
C SER A 215 1.48 -0.66 8.32
N LEU A 216 0.60 -1.60 8.01
CA LEU A 216 -0.36 -1.53 6.93
C LEU A 216 -1.75 -1.78 7.49
N SER A 217 -2.66 -0.85 7.21
CA SER A 217 -4.05 -0.90 7.65
C SER A 217 -4.99 -0.29 6.62
N SER A 218 -6.29 -0.31 6.92
CA SER A 218 -7.31 0.41 6.15
C SER A 218 -8.28 1.08 7.11
N LEU A 219 -8.79 2.26 6.71
CA LEU A 219 -9.89 2.92 7.43
C LEU A 219 -11.24 2.28 7.14
N ASN A 220 -11.30 1.44 6.10
CA ASN A 220 -12.46 0.61 5.80
C ASN A 220 -12.40 -0.71 6.59
N PRO A 221 -13.54 -1.36 6.85
CA PRO A 221 -13.56 -2.70 7.40
C PRO A 221 -12.73 -3.67 6.56
N ILE A 222 -11.70 -4.26 7.17
CA ILE A 222 -10.93 -5.32 6.53
C ILE A 222 -11.61 -6.68 6.77
N SER A 223 -11.59 -7.56 5.78
CA SER A 223 -11.91 -8.98 5.99
C SER A 223 -10.76 -9.73 6.64
N CYS A 224 -9.54 -9.22 6.45
CA CYS A 224 -8.34 -10.00 6.69
C CYS A 224 -7.08 -9.14 6.81
N TYR A 225 -6.22 -9.43 7.78
CA TYR A 225 -4.80 -9.07 7.72
C TYR A 225 -3.93 -10.34 7.69
N VAL A 226 -2.73 -10.22 7.14
CA VAL A 226 -1.74 -11.30 7.05
C VAL A 226 -0.38 -10.76 7.46
N GLY A 227 0.30 -11.45 8.38
CA GLY A 227 1.73 -11.28 8.63
C GLY A 227 2.41 -12.61 8.30
N SER A 228 3.19 -12.65 7.24
CA SER A 228 3.69 -13.91 6.69
C SER A 228 5.20 -14.07 6.87
N LYS A 229 5.67 -15.29 6.64
CA LYS A 229 7.09 -15.56 6.45
C LYS A 229 7.25 -16.54 5.29
N ARG A 230 8.28 -16.32 4.49
CA ARG A 230 8.64 -17.18 3.36
C ARG A 230 8.62 -18.66 3.73
N THR A 231 8.01 -19.46 2.87
CA THR A 231 7.87 -20.92 3.00
C THR A 231 7.07 -21.39 4.23
N TYR A 232 6.44 -20.50 4.98
CA TYR A 232 5.60 -20.89 6.11
C TYR A 232 4.33 -21.58 5.63
N VAL A 233 3.94 -22.67 6.31
CA VAL A 233 2.73 -23.41 5.98
C VAL A 233 1.86 -23.49 7.22
N VAL A 234 0.67 -22.90 7.16
CA VAL A 234 -0.28 -22.92 8.29
C VAL A 234 -0.78 -24.35 8.54
N ASP A 235 -1.21 -25.06 7.48
CA ASP A 235 -1.54 -26.48 7.54
C ASP A 235 -1.01 -27.21 6.28
N PRO A 236 0.05 -28.02 6.38
CA PRO A 236 0.63 -28.71 5.23
C PRO A 236 -0.26 -29.83 4.65
N ASN A 237 -1.36 -30.18 5.32
CA ASN A 237 -2.29 -31.21 4.85
C ASN A 237 -3.55 -30.63 4.19
N ASP A 238 -3.78 -29.32 4.27
CA ASP A 238 -4.93 -28.66 3.66
C ASP A 238 -4.53 -28.05 2.30
N PRO A 239 -4.94 -28.64 1.16
CA PRO A 239 -4.60 -28.11 -0.15
C PRO A 239 -5.25 -26.75 -0.45
N SER A 240 -6.26 -26.33 0.32
CA SER A 240 -6.83 -24.98 0.25
C SER A 240 -6.03 -23.96 1.05
N CYS A 241 -5.06 -24.43 1.84
CA CYS A 241 -4.15 -23.63 2.62
C CYS A 241 -2.73 -23.67 2.04
N PRO A 242 -2.45 -22.83 1.04
CA PRO A 242 -1.13 -22.76 0.42
C PRO A 242 -0.03 -22.35 1.41
N VAL A 243 1.20 -22.62 0.97
CA VAL A 243 2.43 -22.06 1.55
C VAL A 243 2.41 -20.55 1.38
N MET A 244 2.71 -19.81 2.45
CA MET A 244 2.95 -18.36 2.39
C MET A 244 4.17 -18.07 1.51
N GLY A 245 4.01 -17.09 0.62
CA GLY A 245 4.95 -16.82 -0.46
C GLY A 245 6.34 -16.33 0.01
N TYR A 246 7.32 -16.48 -0.87
CA TYR A 246 8.58 -15.73 -0.98
C TYR A 246 8.43 -14.20 -1.07
N GLY A 247 8.06 -13.51 0.01
CA GLY A 247 8.23 -12.06 0.13
C GLY A 247 7.65 -11.26 -1.06
N THR A 248 8.46 -10.99 -2.08
CA THR A 248 8.11 -10.37 -3.38
C THR A 248 7.03 -11.09 -4.21
N ASP A 249 6.66 -12.31 -3.85
CA ASP A 249 5.96 -13.27 -4.70
C ASP A 249 4.47 -13.43 -4.36
N PHE A 250 3.80 -12.45 -3.74
CA PHE A 250 2.33 -12.50 -3.69
C PHE A 250 1.72 -12.67 -5.11
N GLN A 251 2.48 -12.32 -6.15
CA GLN A 251 2.21 -12.60 -7.56
C GLN A 251 2.19 -14.10 -7.93
N GLU A 252 2.87 -14.99 -7.19
CA GLU A 252 2.76 -16.46 -7.32
C GLU A 252 1.40 -16.99 -6.86
N TRP A 253 0.58 -16.14 -6.22
CA TRP A 253 -0.72 -16.50 -5.74
C TRP A 253 -1.76 -16.54 -6.86
N ASN A 254 -1.96 -17.73 -7.43
CA ASN A 254 -2.95 -17.94 -8.49
C ASN A 254 -4.42 -18.00 -8.00
N ALA A 255 -4.75 -17.35 -6.87
CA ALA A 255 -6.12 -17.32 -6.36
C ALA A 255 -6.67 -15.89 -6.24
N TYR A 256 -7.99 -15.83 -6.10
CA TYR A 256 -8.77 -14.60 -6.18
C TYR A 256 -9.03 -14.02 -4.78
N GLY A 257 -7.96 -13.58 -4.12
CA GLY A 257 -7.96 -13.02 -2.77
C GLY A 257 -7.19 -13.85 -1.75
N VAL A 258 -7.18 -13.40 -0.50
CA VAL A 258 -6.41 -14.01 0.59
C VAL A 258 -7.02 -15.37 1.00
N PRO A 259 -6.23 -16.44 1.14
CA PRO A 259 -6.68 -17.72 1.69
C PRO A 259 -7.30 -17.55 3.07
N SER A 260 -8.45 -18.19 3.30
CA SER A 260 -9.13 -18.12 4.59
C SER A 260 -8.28 -18.62 5.77
N CYS A 261 -7.36 -19.55 5.55
CA CYS A 261 -6.48 -20.07 6.59
C CYS A 261 -5.33 -19.12 6.97
N TRP A 262 -4.98 -18.17 6.09
CA TRP A 262 -4.00 -17.12 6.41
C TRP A 262 -4.63 -15.99 7.23
N CYS A 263 -5.95 -16.00 7.33
CA CYS A 263 -6.65 -14.82 7.73
C CYS A 263 -6.53 -14.52 9.21
N ASN A 264 -6.04 -13.31 9.51
CA ASN A 264 -5.68 -12.86 10.87
C ASN A 264 -4.62 -13.78 11.51
N PHE A 265 -3.85 -14.47 10.68
CA PHE A 265 -2.76 -15.34 11.09
C PHE A 265 -1.44 -14.59 10.92
N VAL A 266 -0.63 -14.63 11.97
CA VAL A 266 0.75 -14.14 11.96
C VAL A 266 1.67 -15.35 11.98
N ALA A 267 2.54 -15.48 10.97
CA ALA A 267 3.46 -16.60 10.82
C ALA A 267 4.24 -16.85 12.12
N TYR A 268 4.29 -18.12 12.55
CA TYR A 268 4.91 -18.57 13.80
C TYR A 268 4.32 -18.04 15.12
N PHE A 269 3.45 -17.03 15.10
CA PHE A 269 2.71 -16.57 16.28
C PHE A 269 1.35 -17.27 16.40
N GLY A 270 0.59 -17.34 15.31
CA GLY A 270 -0.76 -17.90 15.26
C GLY A 270 -1.83 -16.84 15.00
N THR A 271 -3.09 -17.19 15.31
CA THR A 271 -4.24 -16.29 15.12
C THR A 271 -4.33 -15.25 16.23
N GLY A 272 -4.57 -13.99 15.86
CA GLY A 272 -4.82 -12.89 16.79
C GLY A 272 -3.69 -11.87 16.88
N PRO A 273 -3.78 -10.91 17.82
CA PRO A 273 -2.79 -9.85 17.94
C PRO A 273 -1.48 -10.39 18.52
N GLY A 274 -0.37 -10.08 17.87
CA GLY A 274 0.97 -10.41 18.35
C GLY A 274 2.00 -10.44 17.24
N CYS A 275 3.24 -10.72 17.65
CA CYS A 275 4.42 -10.64 16.81
C CYS A 275 5.20 -11.94 16.85
N SER A 276 5.86 -12.27 15.73
CA SER A 276 6.93 -13.26 15.70
C SER A 276 8.14 -12.71 14.98
N SER A 277 9.29 -12.82 15.64
CA SER A 277 10.63 -12.60 15.09
C SER A 277 11.39 -13.92 14.90
N SER A 278 10.68 -15.07 14.97
CA SER A 278 11.30 -16.38 14.96
C SER A 278 12.36 -16.44 13.86
N GLY A 279 13.65 -16.53 14.24
CA GLY A 279 14.82 -16.49 13.35
C GLY A 279 14.95 -17.70 12.42
N ALA A 280 13.81 -18.16 11.90
CA ALA A 280 13.69 -19.06 10.79
C ALA A 280 13.91 -18.26 9.51
N PHE A 281 14.73 -18.82 8.62
CA PHE A 281 15.00 -18.27 7.30
C PHE A 281 13.69 -17.86 6.60
N GLY A 282 13.62 -16.62 6.16
CA GLY A 282 12.59 -16.14 5.28
C GLY A 282 12.31 -14.65 5.39
N ASP A 283 12.28 -14.00 4.22
CA ASP A 283 11.65 -12.71 3.98
C ASP A 283 10.21 -12.68 4.51
N GLY A 284 9.79 -11.53 5.01
CA GLY A 284 8.44 -11.28 5.51
C GLY A 284 7.61 -10.50 4.50
N HIS A 285 6.32 -10.79 4.44
CA HIS A 285 5.36 -9.92 3.77
C HIS A 285 4.16 -9.66 4.67
N ILE A 286 3.57 -8.47 4.57
CA ILE A 286 2.34 -8.10 5.25
C ILE A 286 1.27 -7.69 4.26
N GLY A 287 0.00 -7.87 4.62
CA GLY A 287 -1.09 -7.48 3.75
C GLY A 287 -2.42 -7.32 4.45
N VAL A 288 -3.31 -6.57 3.82
CA VAL A 288 -4.69 -6.33 4.28
C VAL A 288 -5.67 -6.44 3.12
N GLU A 289 -6.79 -7.12 3.35
CA GLU A 289 -7.87 -7.32 2.38
C GLU A 289 -9.11 -6.54 2.80
N VAL A 290 -9.60 -5.67 1.92
CA VAL A 290 -10.84 -4.90 2.08
C VAL A 290 -11.91 -5.45 1.14
N PRO A 291 -12.99 -6.07 1.64
CA PRO A 291 -14.13 -6.46 0.83
C PRO A 291 -15.02 -5.27 0.52
N VAL A 292 -15.52 -5.20 -0.71
CA VAL A 292 -16.43 -4.14 -1.17
C VAL A 292 -17.64 -4.76 -1.86
N SER A 293 -18.82 -4.24 -1.50
CA SER A 293 -20.08 -4.48 -2.21
C SER A 293 -20.60 -3.17 -2.76
N LEU A 294 -20.64 -3.04 -4.09
CA LEU A 294 -20.93 -1.78 -4.76
C LEU A 294 -22.10 -1.93 -5.74
N ALA A 295 -23.16 -1.15 -5.53
CA ALA A 295 -24.32 -1.15 -6.43
C ALA A 295 -23.97 -0.56 -7.81
N ALA A 296 -24.79 -0.85 -8.82
CA ALA A 296 -24.64 -0.24 -10.14
C ALA A 296 -24.78 1.30 -10.03
N GLY A 297 -23.83 2.03 -10.62
CA GLY A 297 -23.77 3.49 -10.59
C GLY A 297 -23.35 4.10 -9.24
N ALA A 298 -23.02 3.30 -8.24
CA ALA A 298 -22.57 3.78 -6.94
C ALA A 298 -21.05 4.01 -6.90
N THR A 299 -20.63 4.90 -6.01
CA THR A 299 -19.23 5.19 -5.70
C THR A 299 -18.93 4.86 -4.25
N THR A 300 -17.73 4.34 -3.98
CA THR A 300 -17.19 4.14 -2.63
C THR A 300 -15.73 4.56 -2.59
N GLU A 301 -15.20 4.76 -1.39
CA GLU A 301 -13.77 4.95 -1.17
C GLU A 301 -13.20 3.78 -0.37
N VAL A 302 -12.02 3.32 -0.77
CA VAL A 302 -11.18 2.40 -0.01
C VAL A 302 -9.89 3.12 0.32
N VAL A 303 -9.60 3.27 1.61
CA VAL A 303 -8.47 4.03 2.13
C VAL A 303 -7.49 3.07 2.79
N PHE A 304 -6.29 2.94 2.22
CA PHE A 304 -5.18 2.25 2.87
C PHE A 304 -4.27 3.26 3.56
N VAL A 305 -3.78 2.89 4.75
CA VAL A 305 -2.83 3.68 5.53
C VAL A 305 -1.57 2.88 5.74
N HIS A 306 -0.47 3.51 5.36
CA HIS A 306 0.90 3.03 5.39
C HIS A 306 1.66 3.85 6.42
N THR A 307 2.05 3.26 7.54
CA THR A 307 2.79 3.97 8.59
C THR A 307 4.23 3.52 8.63
N TYR A 308 5.13 4.47 8.76
CA TYR A 308 6.57 4.26 8.77
C TYR A 308 7.14 4.64 10.14
N GLY A 309 8.12 3.88 10.62
CA GLY A 309 8.73 4.09 11.95
C GLY A 309 7.83 3.69 13.13
N SER A 310 6.81 2.85 12.89
CA SER A 310 5.93 2.32 13.92
C SER A 310 5.34 0.97 13.54
N GLY A 311 5.20 0.09 14.54
CA GLY A 311 4.50 -1.19 14.45
C GLY A 311 2.98 -1.10 14.59
N THR A 312 2.43 0.10 14.78
CA THR A 312 0.99 0.36 14.78
C THR A 312 0.64 1.42 13.75
N PRO A 313 -0.58 1.41 13.20
CA PRO A 313 -1.04 2.47 12.31
C PRO A 313 -0.94 3.85 12.97
N ALA A 314 -0.66 4.87 12.17
CA ALA A 314 -0.67 6.28 12.60
C ALA A 314 -2.08 6.85 12.69
N LEU A 315 -3.03 6.31 11.91
CA LEU A 315 -4.39 6.83 11.79
C LEU A 315 -5.41 5.73 11.96
N CYS A 316 -6.49 6.05 12.66
CA CYS A 316 -7.76 5.31 12.59
C CYS A 316 -8.87 6.12 11.89
N ASN A 317 -8.64 7.40 11.61
CA ASN A 317 -9.54 8.31 10.92
C ASN A 317 -8.73 9.42 10.22
N LEU A 318 -9.16 9.91 9.06
CA LEU A 318 -8.52 11.08 8.42
C LEU A 318 -8.81 12.39 9.16
N ALA A 319 -9.84 12.41 10.02
CA ALA A 319 -10.18 13.54 10.86
C ALA A 319 -9.30 13.70 12.11
N ASP A 320 -8.46 12.71 12.44
CA ASP A 320 -7.45 12.78 13.49
C ASP A 320 -6.21 13.44 12.89
N VAL A 321 -6.26 14.77 12.75
CA VAL A 321 -5.26 15.55 12.00
C VAL A 321 -3.99 15.77 12.82
N ASN A 322 -4.10 15.70 14.14
CA ASN A 322 -2.95 15.79 15.04
C ASN A 322 -2.32 14.42 15.35
N THR A 323 -2.96 13.32 14.92
CA THR A 323 -2.50 11.93 15.05
C THR A 323 -2.36 11.43 16.50
N ASP A 324 -3.16 11.94 17.43
CA ASP A 324 -3.13 11.53 18.84
C ASP A 324 -4.01 10.32 19.16
N GLY A 325 -4.74 9.81 18.15
CA GLY A 325 -5.58 8.63 18.24
C GLY A 325 -7.02 8.92 18.66
N VAL A 326 -7.42 10.18 18.78
CA VAL A 326 -8.81 10.59 19.09
C VAL A 326 -9.19 11.76 18.20
N VAL A 327 -10.36 11.69 17.56
CA VAL A 327 -10.93 12.85 16.87
C VAL A 327 -11.65 13.73 17.88
N ASP A 328 -11.11 14.88 18.26
CA ASP A 328 -11.68 15.76 19.26
C ASP A 328 -11.61 17.27 18.92
N ASP A 329 -11.72 18.14 19.94
CA ASP A 329 -11.72 19.58 19.73
C ASP A 329 -10.33 20.12 19.36
N ALA A 330 -9.24 19.40 19.63
CA ALA A 330 -7.92 19.74 19.14
C ALA A 330 -7.86 19.66 17.60
N ASP A 331 -8.34 18.56 17.01
CA ASP A 331 -8.42 18.41 15.54
C ASP A 331 -9.30 19.48 14.91
N LEU A 332 -10.46 19.72 15.52
CA LEU A 332 -11.38 20.75 15.07
C LEU A 332 -10.72 22.13 15.07
N LEU A 333 -9.95 22.46 16.10
CA LEU A 333 -9.25 23.75 16.18
C LEU A 333 -8.16 23.86 15.13
N GLU A 334 -7.44 22.77 14.81
CA GLU A 334 -6.42 22.77 13.75
C GLU A 334 -7.04 23.07 12.38
N ILE A 335 -8.16 22.42 12.04
CA ILE A 335 -8.94 22.75 10.82
C ILE A 335 -9.36 24.22 10.82
N LEU A 336 -9.91 24.73 11.92
CA LEU A 336 -10.41 26.11 12.00
C LEU A 336 -9.28 27.15 11.91
N PHE A 337 -8.07 26.84 12.40
CA PHE A 337 -6.91 27.71 12.24
C PHE A 337 -6.35 27.73 10.83
N ALA A 338 -6.50 26.63 10.09
CA ALA A 338 -6.08 26.53 8.68
C ALA A 338 -7.21 26.84 7.68
N PHE A 339 -8.43 27.12 8.14
CA PHE A 339 -9.60 27.27 7.28
C PHE A 339 -9.42 28.34 6.19
N GLY A 340 -9.63 27.95 4.94
CA GLY A 340 -9.42 28.77 3.75
C GLY A 340 -7.98 28.77 3.23
N ASN A 341 -7.05 28.05 3.87
CA ASN A 341 -5.75 27.78 3.27
C ASN A 341 -5.93 26.96 2.00
N THR A 342 -5.09 27.23 1.00
CA THR A 342 -5.05 26.51 -0.27
C THR A 342 -3.65 26.03 -0.52
N ALA A 343 -3.50 25.00 -1.33
CA ALA A 343 -2.22 24.48 -1.78
C ALA A 343 -1.26 25.56 -2.29
N PRO A 344 0.00 25.55 -1.84
CA PRO A 344 0.50 24.78 -0.69
C PRO A 344 0.12 25.46 0.65
N ASN A 345 0.13 24.74 1.79
CA ASN A 345 -0.26 25.12 3.18
C ASN A 345 -1.61 24.53 3.68
N ALA A 346 -2.01 23.38 3.16
CA ALA A 346 -3.24 22.67 3.51
C ALA A 346 -2.91 21.30 4.14
N ASP A 347 -2.05 21.24 5.16
CA ASP A 347 -1.60 19.97 5.76
C ASP A 347 -2.67 19.23 6.57
N VAL A 348 -3.68 19.97 7.03
CA VAL A 348 -4.87 19.44 7.71
C VAL A 348 -6.05 19.20 6.75
N ASP A 349 -5.82 19.30 5.43
CA ASP A 349 -6.80 18.90 4.41
C ASP A 349 -7.02 17.38 4.48
N THR A 350 -8.20 17.02 4.97
CA THR A 350 -8.60 15.64 5.28
C THR A 350 -9.10 14.90 4.04
N ASN A 351 -9.45 15.62 2.97
CA ASN A 351 -9.98 15.04 1.73
C ASN A 351 -8.98 15.13 0.56
N PHE A 352 -7.85 15.81 0.79
CA PHE A 352 -6.73 15.99 -0.12
C PHE A 352 -7.09 16.71 -1.42
N ASP A 353 -8.03 17.65 -1.42
CA ASP A 353 -8.42 18.45 -2.59
C ASP A 353 -7.60 19.73 -2.79
N GLY A 354 -6.73 20.06 -1.84
CA GLY A 354 -5.82 21.20 -1.88
C GLY A 354 -6.43 22.47 -1.32
N VAL A 355 -7.58 22.42 -0.64
CA VAL A 355 -8.13 23.53 0.14
C VAL A 355 -8.65 23.02 1.47
N VAL A 356 -8.42 23.76 2.56
CA VAL A 356 -9.05 23.46 3.85
C VAL A 356 -10.38 24.19 3.90
N ASP A 357 -11.50 23.49 3.74
CA ASP A 357 -12.82 24.10 3.67
C ASP A 357 -13.89 23.41 4.55
N ASP A 358 -15.17 23.66 4.24
CA ASP A 358 -16.26 23.09 5.02
C ASP A 358 -16.38 21.57 4.87
N ALA A 359 -15.85 20.96 3.81
CA ALA A 359 -15.77 19.51 3.68
C ALA A 359 -14.84 18.90 4.74
N ASP A 360 -13.67 19.50 4.99
CA ASP A 360 -12.75 19.04 6.03
C ASP A 360 -13.31 19.21 7.43
N LEU A 361 -13.92 20.38 7.65
CA LEU A 361 -14.62 20.65 8.90
C LEU A 361 -15.73 19.63 9.17
N LEU A 362 -16.51 19.28 8.15
CA LEU A 362 -17.56 18.28 8.28
C LEU A 362 -16.99 16.88 8.50
N ASN A 363 -15.83 16.53 7.91
CA ASN A 363 -15.15 15.28 8.19
C ASN A 363 -14.80 15.14 9.67
N VAL A 364 -14.24 16.19 10.30
CA VAL A 364 -13.97 16.19 11.75
C VAL A 364 -15.26 16.09 12.56
N LEU A 365 -16.28 16.89 12.25
CA LEU A 365 -17.52 16.92 13.01
C LEU A 365 -18.32 15.61 12.92
N PHE A 366 -18.30 14.91 11.79
CA PHE A 366 -18.97 13.61 11.66
C PHE A 366 -18.26 12.48 12.39
N ASN A 367 -16.96 12.62 12.61
CA ASN A 367 -16.13 11.62 13.29
C ASN A 367 -15.79 11.98 14.74
N PHE A 368 -16.32 13.10 15.25
CA PHE A 368 -16.03 13.62 16.58
C PHE A 368 -16.29 12.60 17.69
N GLY A 369 -15.29 12.35 18.52
CA GLY A 369 -15.28 11.35 19.59
C GLY A 369 -14.92 9.93 19.16
N SER A 370 -14.53 9.69 17.90
CA SER A 370 -13.95 8.42 17.49
C SER A 370 -12.50 8.28 17.99
N SER A 371 -12.02 7.05 18.23
CA SER A 371 -10.69 6.81 18.77
C SER A 371 -10.12 5.44 18.37
N CYS A 372 -8.79 5.31 18.41
CA CYS A 372 -8.06 4.08 18.07
C CYS A 372 -7.82 3.10 19.24
#